data_AF-A0A928NE20-F1
#
_entry.id   AF-A0A928NE20-F1
#
_cell.length_a   1.000
_cell.length_b   1.000
_cell.length_c   1.000
_cell.angle_alpha   90.00
_cell.angle_beta   90.00
_cell.angle_gamma   90.00
#
_symmetry.space_group_name_H-M   'P 1'
#
loop_
_entity.id
_entity.type
_entity.pdbx_description
1 polymer ?
#
loop_
_entity_poly.entity_id
_entity_poly.type
_entity_poly.pdbx_seq_one_letter_code
_entity_poly.pdbx_strand_id
1 'polypeptide(L)'
;MLVAKYHESNCQDKEILANITKAVNASIQLRSKKELIEGFVAKINADSKIDEDWKNYVREQKEKDIANIISEEKLKDEESRRFIDNAFRDGVLRTTGVDFDRLVPGSRFGGGNRAEKKNGIIAKLTVFFEKYLGLV
;
A
#
# COMPACT_ATOMS: atom_id res chain seq x y z
N MET A 1 -6.18 -12.39 17.16
CA MET A 1 -6.27 -11.85 15.79
C MET A 1 -7.24 -12.72 14.98
N LEU A 2 -8.16 -12.18 14.16
CA LEU A 2 -9.12 -13.01 13.41
C LEU A 2 -8.44 -13.95 12.39
N VAL A 3 -7.35 -13.49 11.77
CA VAL A 3 -6.55 -14.27 10.82
C VAL A 3 -5.90 -15.48 11.49
N ALA A 4 -5.44 -15.35 12.74
CA ALA A 4 -4.92 -16.48 13.53
C ALA A 4 -5.98 -17.56 13.77
N LYS A 5 -7.22 -17.15 14.08
CA LYS A 5 -8.34 -18.09 14.26
C LYS A 5 -8.70 -18.79 12.94
N TYR A 6 -8.60 -18.09 11.81
CA TYR A 6 -8.83 -18.70 10.49
C TYR A 6 -7.76 -19.75 10.18
N HIS A 7 -6.49 -19.46 10.47
CA HIS A 7 -5.40 -20.42 10.34
C HIS A 7 -5.57 -21.64 11.24
N GLU A 8 -5.94 -21.44 12.52
CA GLU A 8 -6.23 -22.52 13.48
C GLU A 8 -7.36 -23.46 13.00
N SER A 9 -8.28 -22.96 12.16
CA SER A 9 -9.31 -23.77 11.50
C SER A 9 -8.85 -24.50 10.23
N ASN A 10 -7.53 -24.60 10.00
CA ASN A 10 -6.93 -25.08 8.75
C ASN A 10 -7.40 -24.31 7.51
N CYS A 11 -7.72 -23.02 7.66
CA CYS A 11 -8.24 -22.16 6.59
C CYS A 11 -9.57 -22.65 5.97
N GLN A 12 -10.39 -23.42 6.71
CA GLN A 12 -11.66 -23.95 6.20
C GLN A 12 -12.89 -23.21 6.71
N ASP A 13 -12.76 -22.47 7.82
CA ASP A 13 -13.89 -21.79 8.44
C ASP A 13 -14.29 -20.52 7.66
N LYS A 14 -15.38 -20.68 6.88
CA LYS A 14 -15.96 -19.59 6.08
C LYS A 14 -16.63 -18.51 6.92
N GLU A 15 -17.02 -18.81 8.16
CA GLU A 15 -17.62 -17.83 9.08
C GLU A 15 -16.54 -16.87 9.59
N ILE A 16 -15.35 -17.39 9.94
CA ILE A 16 -14.21 -16.54 10.30
C ILE A 16 -13.79 -15.67 9.12
N LEU A 17 -13.77 -16.22 7.89
CA LEU A 17 -13.49 -15.45 6.68
C LEU A 17 -14.52 -14.33 6.47
N ALA A 18 -15.82 -14.61 6.63
CA ALA A 18 -16.87 -13.60 6.56
C ALA A 18 -16.70 -12.49 7.62
N ASN A 19 -16.29 -12.88 8.84
CA ASN A 19 -16.02 -11.94 9.92
C ASN A 19 -14.79 -11.06 9.65
N ILE A 20 -13.73 -11.60 9.04
CA ILE A 20 -12.58 -10.81 8.57
C ILE A 20 -13.04 -9.77 7.54
N THR A 21 -13.76 -10.20 6.51
CA THR A 21 -14.29 -9.29 5.47
C THR A 21 -15.18 -8.21 6.05
N LYS A 22 -16.05 -8.57 7.02
CA LYS A 22 -16.92 -7.61 7.70
C LYS A 22 -16.12 -6.59 8.53
N ALA A 23 -15.12 -7.04 9.29
CA ALA A 23 -14.27 -6.17 10.08
C ALA A 23 -13.47 -5.19 9.20
N VAL A 24 -12.94 -5.68 8.08
CA VAL A 24 -12.21 -4.86 7.09
C VAL A 24 -13.12 -3.81 6.47
N ASN A 25 -14.34 -4.18 6.09
CA ASN A 25 -15.32 -3.24 5.52
C ASN A 25 -15.89 -2.26 6.57
N ALA A 26 -15.86 -2.58 7.87
CA ALA A 26 -16.39 -1.70 8.91
C ALA A 26 -15.43 -0.56 9.30
N SER A 27 -14.12 -0.75 9.17
CA SER A 27 -13.12 0.23 9.60
C SER A 27 -12.50 0.97 8.42
N ILE A 28 -12.56 2.31 8.43
CA ILE A 28 -11.94 3.16 7.40
C ILE A 28 -10.45 2.85 7.25
N GLN A 29 -9.74 2.63 8.37
CA GLN A 29 -8.32 2.29 8.38
C GLN A 29 -8.01 0.90 7.81
N LEU A 30 -8.95 -0.05 7.91
CA LEU A 30 -8.79 -1.39 7.36
C LEU A 30 -9.24 -1.44 5.89
N ARG A 31 -10.18 -0.59 5.47
CA ARG A 31 -10.58 -0.47 4.06
C ARG A 31 -9.41 -0.11 3.15
N SER A 32 -8.53 0.80 3.57
CA SER A 32 -7.32 1.12 2.79
C SER A 32 -6.35 -0.07 2.67
N LYS A 33 -6.44 -1.04 3.58
CA LYS A 33 -5.62 -2.26 3.65
C LYS A 33 -6.33 -3.49 3.11
N LYS A 34 -7.56 -3.35 2.62
CA LYS A 34 -8.44 -4.47 2.26
C LYS A 34 -7.77 -5.45 1.29
N GLU A 35 -7.20 -4.93 0.21
CA GLU A 35 -6.51 -5.75 -0.79
C GLU A 35 -5.33 -6.54 -0.20
N LEU A 36 -4.57 -5.96 0.73
CA LEU A 36 -3.48 -6.67 1.41
C LEU A 36 -4.01 -7.78 2.29
N ILE A 37 -5.06 -7.50 3.07
CA ILE A 37 -5.63 -8.47 4.01
C ILE A 37 -6.28 -9.63 3.25
N GLU A 38 -7.09 -9.34 2.24
CA GLU A 38 -7.74 -10.36 1.40
C GLU A 38 -6.70 -11.16 0.60
N GLY A 39 -5.70 -10.49 0.01
CA GLY A 39 -4.62 -11.12 -0.73
C GLY A 39 -3.74 -12.03 0.14
N PHE A 40 -3.51 -11.66 1.40
CA PHE A 40 -2.80 -12.50 2.35
C PHE A 40 -3.63 -13.69 2.81
N VAL A 41 -4.90 -13.48 3.21
CA VAL A 41 -5.80 -14.56 3.63
C VAL A 41 -5.94 -15.63 2.54
N ALA A 42 -5.94 -15.24 1.26
CA ALA A 42 -5.97 -16.18 0.14
C ALA A 42 -4.67 -17.01 -0.03
N LYS A 43 -3.54 -16.58 0.55
CA LYS A 43 -2.24 -17.24 0.48
C LYS A 43 -1.88 -18.08 1.72
N ILE A 44 -2.54 -17.83 2.85
CA ILE A 44 -2.28 -18.57 4.10
C ILE A 44 -2.66 -20.04 3.90
N ASN A 45 -1.83 -20.92 4.44
CA ASN A 45 -2.07 -22.35 4.55
C ASN A 45 -1.74 -22.83 5.98
N ALA A 46 -1.96 -24.11 6.29
CA ALA A 46 -1.79 -24.65 7.63
C ALA A 46 -0.34 -24.64 8.18
N ASP A 47 0.66 -24.43 7.32
CA ASP A 47 2.08 -24.38 7.69
C ASP A 47 2.60 -22.93 7.83
N SER A 48 1.74 -21.93 7.63
CA SER A 48 2.13 -20.52 7.60
C SER A 48 2.47 -19.97 8.99
N LYS A 49 3.60 -19.26 9.09
CA LYS A 49 3.93 -18.46 10.26
C LYS A 49 3.34 -17.07 10.09
N ILE A 50 2.06 -16.94 10.46
CA ILE A 50 1.20 -15.78 10.19
C ILE A 50 1.91 -14.42 10.37
N ASP A 51 2.61 -14.20 11.50
CA ASP A 51 3.26 -12.91 11.77
C ASP A 51 4.51 -12.65 10.91
N GLU A 52 5.31 -13.69 10.60
CA GLU A 52 6.49 -13.57 9.74
C GLU A 52 6.08 -13.44 8.27
N ASP A 53 5.15 -14.30 7.83
CA ASP A 53 4.64 -14.33 6.46
C ASP A 53 3.87 -13.05 6.12
N TRP A 54 3.13 -12.49 7.08
CA TRP A 54 2.47 -11.20 6.90
C TRP A 54 3.49 -10.08 6.67
N LYS A 55 4.55 -10.00 7.49
CA LYS A 55 5.59 -8.98 7.33
C LYS A 55 6.32 -9.11 5.99
N ASN A 56 6.62 -10.34 5.59
CA ASN A 56 7.28 -10.61 4.31
C ASN A 56 6.35 -10.26 3.13
N TYR A 57 5.10 -10.70 3.17
CA TYR A 57 4.10 -10.39 2.16
C TYR A 57 3.87 -8.88 2.01
N VAL A 58 3.73 -8.14 3.11
CA VAL A 58 3.57 -6.68 3.09
C VAL A 58 4.78 -6.01 2.45
N ARG A 59 6.01 -6.43 2.79
CA ARG A 59 7.23 -5.87 2.18
C ARG A 59 7.29 -6.13 0.68
N GLU A 60 7.05 -7.37 0.26
CA GLU A 60 7.02 -7.73 -1.16
C GLU A 60 5.96 -6.96 -1.94
N GLN A 61 4.76 -6.83 -1.36
CA GLN A 61 3.66 -6.13 -2.02
C GLN A 61 3.90 -4.63 -2.07
N LYS A 62 4.47 -4.03 -1.01
CA LYS A 62 4.89 -2.63 -1.00
C LYS A 62 5.87 -2.34 -2.13
N GLU A 63 6.90 -3.18 -2.27
CA GLU A 63 7.92 -3.04 -3.32
C GLU A 63 7.34 -3.17 -4.74
N LYS A 64 6.42 -4.12 -4.94
CA LYS A 64 5.71 -4.28 -6.22
C LYS A 64 4.83 -3.08 -6.54
N ASP A 65 4.03 -2.64 -5.57
CA ASP A 65 3.09 -1.53 -5.78
C ASP A 65 3.83 -0.21 -6.06
N ILE A 66 4.93 0.10 -5.34
CA ILE A 66 5.69 1.32 -5.61
C ILE A 66 6.43 1.26 -6.96
N ALA A 67 7.00 0.10 -7.32
CA ALA A 67 7.64 -0.08 -8.62
C ALA A 67 6.64 0.09 -9.77
N ASN A 68 5.41 -0.42 -9.62
CA ASN A 68 4.34 -0.21 -10.58
C ASN A 68 3.98 1.27 -10.73
N ILE A 69 3.80 2.01 -9.63
CA ILE A 69 3.52 3.45 -9.69
C ILE A 69 4.67 4.22 -10.37
N ILE A 70 5.91 3.90 -10.04
CA ILE A 70 7.10 4.52 -10.64
C ILE A 70 7.13 4.28 -12.16
N SER A 71 6.87 3.04 -12.59
CA SER A 71 6.86 2.67 -14.00
C SER A 71 5.70 3.32 -14.76
N GLU A 72 4.48 3.25 -14.23
CA GLU A 72 3.27 3.81 -14.86
C GLU A 72 3.37 5.32 -15.03
N GLU A 73 3.78 6.03 -13.98
CA GLU A 73 3.85 7.49 -13.98
C GLU A 73 5.17 8.04 -14.53
N LYS A 74 6.12 7.12 -14.83
CA LYS A 74 7.49 7.42 -15.27
C LYS A 74 8.22 8.33 -14.28
N LEU A 75 8.11 8.01 -12.99
CA LEU A 75 8.80 8.74 -11.93
C LEU A 75 10.29 8.35 -11.89
N LYS A 76 11.09 9.19 -11.23
CA LYS A 76 12.48 8.88 -10.92
C LYS A 76 12.53 7.90 -9.75
N ASP A 77 13.03 6.69 -10.01
CA ASP A 77 13.00 5.58 -9.05
C ASP A 77 13.61 5.94 -7.68
N GLU A 78 14.86 6.40 -7.65
CA GLU A 78 15.56 6.72 -6.40
C GLU A 78 14.87 7.83 -5.59
N GLU A 79 14.46 8.92 -6.25
CA GLU A 79 13.76 10.04 -5.60
C GLU A 79 12.39 9.61 -5.07
N SER A 80 11.66 8.77 -5.82
CA SER A 80 10.35 8.25 -5.41
C SER A 80 10.45 7.33 -4.20
N ARG A 81 11.42 6.41 -4.18
CA ARG A 81 11.66 5.52 -3.05
C ARG A 81 12.01 6.33 -1.81
N ARG A 82 12.97 7.26 -1.93
CA ARG A 82 13.39 8.14 -0.82
C ARG A 82 12.25 9.01 -0.30
N PHE A 83 11.43 9.56 -1.19
CA PHE A 83 10.26 10.35 -0.82
C PHE A 83 9.25 9.54 -0.02
N ILE A 84 8.98 8.31 -0.46
CA ILE A 84 8.08 7.39 0.23
C ILE A 84 8.64 6.95 1.59
N ASP A 85 9.92 6.65 1.68
CA ASP A 85 10.55 6.27 2.95
C ASP A 85 10.51 7.41 3.97
N ASN A 86 10.76 8.65 3.53
CA ASN A 86 10.59 9.83 4.37
C ASN A 86 9.12 10.00 4.81
N ALA A 87 8.15 9.79 3.91
CA ALA A 87 6.73 9.88 4.23
C ALA A 87 6.31 8.85 5.30
N PHE A 88 6.79 7.60 5.21
CA PHE A 88 6.51 6.60 6.24
C PHE A 88 7.18 6.91 7.56
N ARG A 89 8.45 7.35 7.53
CA ARG A 89 9.16 7.78 8.75
C ARG A 89 8.46 8.93 9.46
N ASP A 90 7.99 9.90 8.71
CA ASP A 90 7.35 11.11 9.24
C ASP A 90 5.84 10.90 9.51
N GLY A 91 5.27 9.76 9.09
CA GLY A 91 3.84 9.44 9.24
C GLY A 91 2.92 10.31 8.38
N VAL A 92 3.46 11.09 7.42
CA VAL A 92 2.70 12.01 6.58
C VAL A 92 3.24 12.06 5.15
N LEU A 93 2.34 11.94 4.19
CA LEU A 93 2.66 12.13 2.77
C LEU A 93 2.61 13.63 2.41
N ARG A 94 3.78 14.25 2.27
CA ARG A 94 3.88 15.67 1.88
C ARG A 94 3.72 15.83 0.36
N THR A 95 2.49 16.10 -0.08
CA THR A 95 2.14 16.25 -1.50
C THR A 95 2.44 17.65 -2.05
N THR A 96 2.86 18.57 -1.19
CA THR A 96 3.21 19.95 -1.52
C THR A 96 4.71 20.20 -1.35
N GLY A 97 5.25 21.10 -2.17
CA GLY A 97 6.66 21.49 -2.12
C GLY A 97 7.54 20.86 -3.22
N VAL A 98 8.82 21.19 -3.14
CA VAL A 98 9.83 20.86 -4.17
C VAL A 98 10.19 19.38 -4.20
N ASP A 99 10.05 18.67 -3.09
CA ASP A 99 10.40 17.25 -3.00
C ASP A 99 9.48 16.38 -3.86
N PHE A 100 8.17 16.68 -3.86
CA PHE A 100 7.23 16.03 -4.77
C PHE A 100 7.53 16.37 -6.24
N ASP A 101 7.84 17.64 -6.53
CA ASP A 101 8.12 18.07 -7.90
C ASP A 101 9.41 17.44 -8.47
N ARG A 102 10.35 16.99 -7.62
CA ARG A 102 11.58 16.29 -8.02
C ARG A 102 11.32 14.88 -8.56
N LEU A 103 10.19 14.26 -8.19
CA LEU A 103 9.84 12.89 -8.58
C LEU A 103 9.68 12.72 -10.09
N VAL A 104 9.32 13.78 -10.81
CA VAL A 104 9.05 13.71 -12.24
C VAL A 104 10.30 14.12 -13.05
N PRO A 105 10.73 13.33 -14.06
CA PRO A 105 11.83 13.71 -14.95
C PRO A 105 11.49 14.94 -15.82
N GLY A 106 12.50 15.77 -16.08
CA GLY A 106 12.36 17.14 -16.56
C GLY A 106 11.64 17.33 -17.89
N SER A 107 10.39 17.82 -17.83
CA SER A 107 10.04 19.17 -18.24
C SER A 107 9.47 19.82 -16.99
N ARG A 108 9.84 21.06 -16.68
CA ARG A 108 9.17 21.85 -15.62
C ARG A 108 7.77 22.18 -16.10
N PHE A 109 6.91 21.15 -16.15
CA PHE A 109 5.49 21.17 -16.43
C PHE A 109 4.98 22.48 -17.08
N GLY A 110 5.32 22.67 -18.36
CA GLY A 110 4.85 23.80 -19.16
C GLY A 110 3.68 23.35 -20.01
N GLY A 111 2.46 23.37 -19.46
CA GLY A 111 1.22 23.05 -20.20
C GLY A 111 0.03 22.73 -19.30
N GLY A 112 -1.19 22.99 -19.79
CA GLY A 112 -2.47 22.88 -19.05
C GLY A 112 -2.74 21.52 -18.37
N ASN A 113 -2.16 20.43 -18.88
CA ASN A 113 -2.30 19.07 -18.31
C ASN A 113 -1.40 18.80 -17.07
N ARG A 114 -0.64 19.79 -16.58
CA ARG A 114 0.22 19.65 -15.38
C ARG A 114 -0.56 19.27 -14.13
N ALA A 115 -1.59 20.07 -13.84
CA ALA A 115 -2.30 19.99 -12.57
C ALA A 115 -3.01 18.64 -12.45
N GLU A 116 -3.63 18.17 -13.54
CA GLU A 116 -4.27 16.87 -13.62
C GLU A 116 -3.28 15.72 -13.42
N LYS A 117 -2.14 15.74 -14.11
CA LYS A 117 -1.11 14.71 -13.92
C LYS A 117 -0.55 14.69 -12.50
N LYS A 118 -0.29 15.87 -11.93
CA LYS A 118 0.16 15.99 -10.53
C LYS A 118 -0.88 15.43 -9.56
N ASN A 119 -2.15 15.79 -9.74
CA ASN A 119 -3.24 15.29 -8.91
C ASN A 119 -3.42 13.77 -9.04
N GLY A 120 -3.25 13.22 -10.24
CA GLY A 120 -3.27 11.77 -10.48
C GLY A 120 -2.16 11.02 -9.73
N ILE A 121 -0.91 11.52 -9.81
CA ILE A 121 0.22 10.95 -9.07
C ILE A 121 -0.01 11.06 -7.56
N ILE A 122 -0.48 12.22 -7.09
CA ILE A 122 -0.84 12.43 -5.67
C ILE A 122 -1.88 11.40 -5.23
N ALA A 123 -2.97 11.22 -5.99
CA ALA A 123 -4.02 10.27 -5.65
C ALA A 123 -3.47 8.83 -5.54
N LYS A 124 -2.65 8.39 -6.50
CA LYS A 124 -2.02 7.06 -6.48
C LYS A 124 -1.10 6.89 -5.26
N LEU A 125 -0.23 7.88 -4.99
CA LEU A 125 0.69 7.83 -3.85
C LEU A 125 -0.03 7.92 -2.50
N THR A 126 -1.14 8.66 -2.41
CA THR A 126 -1.99 8.71 -1.20
C THR A 126 -2.62 7.36 -0.92
N VAL A 127 -3.23 6.72 -1.93
CA VAL A 127 -3.81 5.38 -1.80
C VAL A 127 -2.73 4.37 -1.37
N PHE A 128 -1.57 4.41 -2.01
CA PHE A 128 -0.42 3.60 -1.63
C PHE A 128 0.00 3.86 -0.17
N PHE A 129 0.17 5.12 0.21
CA PHE A 129 0.60 5.49 1.56
C PHE A 129 -0.39 4.99 2.62
N GLU A 130 -1.68 5.21 2.44
CA GLU A 130 -2.72 4.75 3.38
C GLU A 130 -2.83 3.22 3.47
N LYS A 131 -2.54 2.51 2.36
CA LYS A 131 -2.51 1.05 2.29
C LYS A 131 -1.38 0.45 3.13
N TYR A 132 -0.24 1.11 3.24
CA TYR A 132 0.93 0.59 3.97
C TYR A 132 1.20 1.30 5.31
N LEU A 133 0.55 2.43 5.60
CA LEU A 133 0.76 3.18 6.84
C LEU A 133 0.46 2.32 8.09
N GLY A 134 1.45 2.27 8.98
CA GLY A 134 1.40 1.48 10.22
C GLY A 134 1.74 0.00 10.06
N LEU A 135 2.15 -0.43 8.86
CA LEU A 135 2.59 -1.81 8.59
C LEU A 135 4.11 -1.92 8.33
N VAL A 136 4.76 -0.80 7.98
CA VAL A 136 6.18 -0.67 7.66
C VAL A 136 6.88 0.26 8.62
#